data_AF-A0A932AXH3-F1
#
_entry.id   AF-A0A932AXH3-F1
#
_cell.length_a   1.000
_cell.length_b   1.000
_cell.length_c   1.000
_cell.angle_alpha   90.00
_cell.angle_beta   90.00
_cell.angle_gamma   90.00
#
_symmetry.space_group_name_H-M   'P 1'
#
loop_
_entity.id
_entity.type
_entity.pdbx_description
1 polymer ?
#
loop_
_entity_poly.entity_id
_entity_poly.type
_entity_poly.pdbx_seq_one_letter_code
_entity_poly.pdbx_strand_id
1 'polypeptide(L)'
;MGVFNITGTIASIGQSEFNNRGTLYAFVEIIEPSGRRVLVQNVAVGNQVLPAINLGCKGEFFFDKLFVPGKPLISQMWGVKTPDGLVAFDHNMRKPQMILNLLVGILAAPILGLGIPFLILGLFQAVQLIVTTGTRQQMFYGNDRMEAQRLRQQQAVRI
;
A
#
# COMPACT_ATOMS: atom_id res chain seq x y z
N MET A 1 -7.62 10.98 -3.85
CA MET A 1 -6.96 9.67 -3.61
C MET A 1 -5.53 9.97 -3.21
N GLY A 2 -5.01 9.34 -2.16
CA GLY A 2 -3.79 9.86 -1.56
C GLY A 2 -3.06 8.84 -0.70
N VAL A 3 -1.74 9.00 -0.70
CA VAL A 3 -0.84 8.40 0.25
C VAL A 3 -0.81 9.26 1.51
N PHE A 4 -0.72 8.63 2.66
CA PHE A 4 -0.64 9.31 3.96
C PHE A 4 0.10 8.42 4.95
N ASN A 5 0.56 9.00 6.06
CA ASN A 5 1.22 8.30 7.16
C ASN A 5 0.52 8.61 8.48
N ILE A 6 0.65 7.70 9.43
CA ILE A 6 0.19 7.88 10.81
C ILE A 6 1.31 7.41 11.73
N THR A 7 1.74 8.28 12.64
CA THR A 7 2.71 7.94 13.69
C THR A 7 1.96 7.63 14.97
N GLY A 8 2.19 6.46 15.55
CA GLY A 8 1.49 6.07 16.76
C GLY A 8 1.74 4.63 17.18
N THR A 9 0.76 4.09 17.93
CA THR A 9 0.76 2.71 18.41
C THR A 9 -0.47 1.98 17.88
N ILE A 10 -0.31 0.78 17.34
CA ILE A 10 -1.45 -0.07 16.96
C ILE A 10 -2.20 -0.47 18.22
N ALA A 11 -3.44 -0.01 18.36
CA ALA A 11 -4.26 -0.23 19.55
C ALA A 11 -5.23 -1.40 19.37
N SER A 12 -5.78 -1.55 18.16
CA SER A 12 -6.67 -2.66 17.83
C SER A 12 -6.57 -3.01 16.35
N ILE A 13 -6.83 -4.28 16.04
CA ILE A 13 -6.82 -4.82 14.68
C ILE A 13 -8.13 -5.59 14.50
N GLY A 14 -8.84 -5.31 13.42
CA GLY A 14 -10.10 -5.98 13.09
C GLY A 14 -9.89 -7.41 12.60
N GLN A 15 -11.00 -8.12 12.36
CA GLN A 15 -10.98 -9.44 11.72
C GLN A 15 -10.22 -9.40 10.40
N SER A 16 -9.58 -10.51 10.05
CA SER A 16 -8.73 -10.60 8.87
C SER A 16 -9.07 -11.77 7.95
N GLU A 17 -8.81 -11.58 6.66
CA GLU A 17 -8.86 -12.60 5.64
C GLU A 17 -7.49 -12.68 4.95
N PHE A 18 -6.89 -13.87 4.94
CA PHE A 18 -5.60 -14.11 4.31
C PHE A 18 -5.77 -14.61 2.87
N ASN A 19 -4.93 -14.12 1.96
CA ASN A 19 -4.79 -14.66 0.62
C ASN A 19 -3.32 -14.64 0.16
N ASN A 20 -3.05 -15.20 -1.03
CA ASN A 20 -1.69 -15.30 -1.57
C ASN A 20 -0.98 -13.96 -1.81
N ARG A 21 -1.70 -12.83 -1.76
CA ARG A 21 -1.15 -11.47 -1.97
C ARG A 21 -0.93 -10.73 -0.65
N GLY A 22 -1.45 -11.22 0.47
CA GLY A 22 -1.36 -10.58 1.77
C GLY A 22 -2.57 -10.85 2.65
N THR A 23 -2.73 -10.02 3.68
CA THR A 23 -3.86 -10.08 4.62
C THR A 23 -4.72 -8.83 4.47
N LEU A 24 -6.02 -8.99 4.38
CA LEU A 24 -7.00 -7.91 4.43
C LEU A 24 -7.60 -7.85 5.83
N TYR A 25 -7.42 -6.73 6.51
CA TYR A 25 -8.03 -6.45 7.81
C TYR A 25 -9.27 -5.58 7.64
N ALA A 26 -10.33 -5.86 8.40
CA ALA A 26 -11.52 -5.02 8.43
C ALA A 26 -11.19 -3.58 8.87
N PHE A 27 -10.28 -3.44 9.84
CA PHE A 27 -9.70 -2.15 10.24
C PHE A 27 -8.36 -2.32 10.96
N VAL A 28 -7.62 -1.23 11.05
CA VAL A 28 -6.49 -1.04 11.97
C VAL A 28 -6.70 0.29 12.70
N GLU A 29 -6.65 0.26 14.03
CA GLU A 29 -6.74 1.45 14.88
C GLU A 29 -5.36 1.83 15.39
N ILE A 30 -4.98 3.09 15.18
CA ILE A 30 -3.70 3.65 15.64
C ILE A 30 -3.99 4.80 16.60
N ILE A 31 -3.37 4.75 17.78
CA ILE A 31 -3.36 5.84 18.75
C ILE A 31 -2.12 6.68 18.52
N GLU A 32 -2.32 7.93 18.15
CA GLU A 32 -1.24 8.91 18.00
C GLU A 32 -0.68 9.35 19.36
N PRO A 33 0.54 9.90 19.42
CA PRO A 33 1.11 10.45 20.65
C PRO A 33 0.25 11.55 21.30
N SER A 34 -0.58 12.24 20.51
CA SER A 34 -1.54 13.24 20.97
C SER A 34 -2.73 12.65 21.74
N GLY A 35 -2.87 11.32 21.77
CA GLY A 35 -4.05 10.62 22.27
C GLY A 35 -5.19 10.48 21.24
N ARG A 36 -5.03 11.06 20.03
CA ARG A 36 -6.00 10.92 18.95
C ARG A 36 -6.04 9.48 18.45
N ARG A 37 -7.25 8.94 18.29
CA ARG A 37 -7.49 7.61 17.72
C ARG A 37 -7.82 7.72 16.25
N VAL A 38 -7.10 6.99 15.41
CA VAL A 38 -7.30 6.98 13.96
C VAL A 38 -7.64 5.55 13.53
N LEU A 39 -8.87 5.37 13.05
CA LEU A 39 -9.35 4.11 12.50
C LEU A 39 -9.18 4.11 10.98
N VAL A 40 -8.39 3.18 10.45
CA VAL A 40 -8.25 2.95 9.01
C VAL A 40 -9.03 1.68 8.67
N GLN A 41 -10.03 1.78 7.80
CA GLN A 41 -10.88 0.65 7.40
C GLN A 41 -10.35 -0.06 6.14
N ASN A 42 -10.71 -1.34 5.99
CA ASN A 42 -10.38 -2.20 4.85
C ASN A 42 -8.89 -2.15 4.49
N VAL A 43 -8.04 -2.55 5.44
CA VAL A 43 -6.59 -2.39 5.33
C VAL A 43 -5.97 -3.64 4.70
N ALA A 44 -5.47 -3.50 3.46
CA ALA A 44 -4.70 -4.54 2.80
C ALA A 44 -3.21 -4.43 3.16
N VAL A 45 -2.59 -5.54 3.54
CA VAL A 45 -1.23 -5.58 4.06
C VAL A 45 -0.49 -6.71 3.37
N GLY A 46 0.55 -6.39 2.60
CA GLY A 46 1.36 -7.41 1.95
C GLY A 46 2.32 -8.09 2.92
N ASN A 47 2.84 -9.24 2.50
CA ASN A 47 3.65 -10.13 3.33
C ASN A 47 4.93 -9.49 3.88
N GLN A 48 5.46 -8.45 3.22
CA GLN A 48 6.65 -7.74 3.69
C GLN A 48 6.37 -6.83 4.90
N VAL A 49 5.15 -6.29 4.98
CA VAL A 49 4.72 -5.40 6.07
C VAL A 49 3.96 -6.15 7.16
N LEU A 50 3.39 -7.31 6.82
CA LEU A 50 2.60 -8.13 7.74
C LEU A 50 3.28 -8.42 9.10
N PRO A 51 4.59 -8.73 9.19
CA PRO A 51 5.25 -8.97 10.48
C PRO A 51 5.29 -7.75 11.41
N ALA A 52 5.06 -6.56 10.86
CA ALA A 52 5.02 -5.30 11.60
C ALA A 52 3.64 -4.99 12.21
N ILE A 53 2.59 -5.71 11.80
CA ILE A 53 1.23 -5.50 12.32
C ILE A 53 1.03 -6.41 13.53
N ASN A 54 1.38 -5.87 14.69
CA ASN A 54 1.11 -6.49 15.98
C ASN A 54 0.49 -5.45 16.93
N LEU A 55 -0.39 -5.91 17.83
CA LEU A 55 -0.95 -5.05 18.88
C LEU A 55 0.18 -4.48 19.74
N GLY A 56 0.10 -3.18 20.05
CA GLY A 56 1.13 -2.47 20.80
C GLY A 56 2.37 -2.07 19.98
N CYS A 57 2.44 -2.43 18.69
CA CYS A 57 3.54 -2.01 17.83
C CYS A 57 3.54 -0.48 17.68
N LYS A 58 4.69 0.14 17.96
CA LYS A 58 4.93 1.57 17.81
C LYS A 58 5.68 1.84 16.53
N GLY A 59 5.27 2.87 15.80
CA GLY A 59 5.97 3.26 14.59
C GLY A 59 5.25 4.31 13.77
N GLU A 60 5.80 4.52 12.59
CA GLU A 60 5.21 5.28 11.51
C GLU A 60 4.66 4.30 10.46
N PHE A 61 3.35 4.36 10.25
CA PHE A 61 2.61 3.46 9.38
C PHE A 61 2.17 4.23 8.13
N PHE A 62 2.48 3.69 6.96
CA PHE A 62 2.24 4.35 5.68
C PHE A 62 1.14 3.66 4.89
N PHE A 63 0.19 4.45 4.39
CA PHE A 63 -1.04 4.00 3.77
C PHE A 63 -1.27 4.62 2.39
N ASP A 64 -1.96 3.90 1.50
CA ASP A 64 -2.39 4.37 0.18
C ASP A 64 -3.87 4.01 0.00
N LYS A 65 -4.74 5.00 -0.22
CA LYS A 65 -6.16 4.78 -0.50
C LYS A 65 -6.34 4.34 -1.96
N LEU A 66 -6.66 3.07 -2.14
CA LEU A 66 -6.94 2.44 -3.41
C LEU A 66 -8.43 2.46 -3.71
N PHE A 67 -8.80 3.02 -4.86
CA PHE A 67 -10.13 2.84 -5.42
C PHE A 67 -10.09 1.66 -6.39
N VAL A 68 -10.91 0.64 -6.12
CA VAL A 68 -11.10 -0.50 -7.01
C VAL A 68 -12.57 -0.46 -7.46
N PRO A 69 -12.85 -0.33 -8.78
CA PRO A 69 -14.22 -0.31 -9.29
C PRO A 69 -15.02 -1.52 -8.79
N GLY A 70 -16.23 -1.28 -8.28
CA GLY A 70 -17.12 -2.33 -7.77
C GLY A 70 -16.73 -2.92 -6.41
N LYS A 71 -15.71 -2.38 -5.72
CA LYS A 71 -15.36 -2.80 -4.36
C LYS A 71 -15.37 -1.61 -3.40
N PRO A 72 -15.56 -1.84 -2.09
CA PRO A 72 -15.32 -0.83 -1.06
C PRO A 72 -13.93 -0.22 -1.19
N LEU A 73 -13.76 1.03 -0.74
CA LEU A 73 -12.45 1.66 -0.69
C LEU A 73 -11.50 0.81 0.19
N ILE A 74 -10.35 0.45 -0.37
CA ILE A 74 -9.31 -0.34 0.31
C ILE A 74 -8.15 0.60 0.62
N SER A 75 -7.58 0.50 1.82
CA SER A 75 -6.35 1.18 2.18
C SER A 75 -5.21 0.17 2.18
N GLN A 76 -4.22 0.31 1.30
CA GLN A 76 -3.01 -0.53 1.41
C GLN A 76 -2.09 0.06 2.48
N MET A 77 -1.76 -0.70 3.53
CA MET A 77 -0.58 -0.38 4.35
C MET A 77 0.65 -0.87 3.60
N TRP A 78 1.46 0.06 3.15
CA TRP A 78 2.56 -0.22 2.25
C TRP A 78 3.94 0.01 2.84
N GLY A 79 4.03 0.61 4.02
CA GLY A 79 5.30 0.76 4.69
C GLY A 79 5.13 0.90 6.19
N VAL A 80 6.16 0.47 6.92
CA VAL A 80 6.28 0.66 8.37
C VAL A 80 7.72 1.01 8.73
N LYS A 81 7.88 1.95 9.65
CA LYS A 81 9.14 2.22 10.35
C LYS A 81 8.90 2.13 11.86
N THR A 82 9.56 1.22 12.55
CA THR A 82 9.49 1.12 14.01
C THR A 82 10.77 1.65 14.66
N PRO A 83 10.70 2.10 15.93
CA PRO A 83 11.88 2.48 16.71
C PRO A 83 12.91 1.34 16.85
N ASP A 84 12.44 0.09 16.83
CA ASP A 84 13.27 -1.11 16.96
C ASP A 84 14.04 -1.45 15.66
N GLY A 85 14.02 -0.55 14.68
CA GLY A 85 14.73 -0.70 13.41
C GLY A 85 14.00 -1.57 12.39
N LEU A 86 12.72 -1.93 12.61
CA LEU A 86 11.93 -2.58 11.59
C LEU A 86 11.52 -1.56 10.54
N VAL A 87 12.05 -1.74 9.33
CA VAL A 87 11.72 -0.93 8.16
C VAL A 87 11.22 -1.87 7.09
N ALA A 88 9.96 -1.73 6.70
CA ALA A 88 9.33 -2.56 5.67
C ALA A 88 8.69 -1.65 4.62
N PHE A 89 8.86 -1.98 3.34
CA PHE A 89 8.26 -1.26 2.21
C PHE A 89 7.77 -2.27 1.20
N ASP A 90 6.47 -2.34 1.01
CA ASP A 90 5.81 -3.29 0.12
C ASP A 90 5.62 -2.73 -1.29
N HIS A 91 5.31 -3.61 -2.23
CA HIS A 91 5.00 -3.26 -3.61
C HIS A 91 3.68 -2.49 -3.75
N ASN A 92 3.45 -1.87 -4.92
CA ASN A 92 2.23 -1.10 -5.17
C ASN A 92 1.11 -1.99 -5.73
N MET A 93 0.02 -2.17 -4.97
CA MET A 93 -1.11 -3.00 -5.38
C MET A 93 -1.89 -2.45 -6.59
N ARG A 94 -1.64 -1.21 -7.03
CA ARG A 94 -2.19 -0.67 -8.29
C ARG A 94 -1.61 -1.38 -9.52
N LYS A 95 -0.38 -1.89 -9.44
CA LYS A 95 0.33 -2.53 -10.55
C LYS A 95 -0.42 -3.75 -11.13
N PRO A 96 -0.84 -4.76 -10.34
CA PRO A 96 -1.57 -5.90 -10.89
C PRO A 96 -2.91 -5.51 -11.54
N GLN A 97 -3.62 -4.51 -10.99
CA GLN A 97 -4.88 -4.04 -11.58
C GLN A 97 -4.66 -3.36 -12.94
N MET A 98 -3.61 -2.51 -13.03
CA MET A 98 -3.18 -1.90 -14.28
C MET A 98 -2.86 -2.96 -15.33
N ILE A 99 -2.05 -3.97 -14.98
CA ILE A 99 -1.67 -5.05 -15.89
C ILE A 99 -2.92 -5.79 -16.39
N LEU A 100 -3.84 -6.15 -15.50
CA LEU A 100 -5.06 -6.86 -15.89
C LEU A 100 -5.89 -6.06 -16.88
N ASN A 101 -6.13 -4.77 -16.61
CA ASN A 101 -6.92 -3.91 -17.48
C ASN A 101 -6.26 -3.70 -18.86
N LEU A 102 -4.93 -3.54 -18.89
CA LEU A 102 -4.19 -3.46 -20.14
C LEU A 102 -4.28 -4.77 -20.94
N LEU A 103 -4.10 -5.92 -20.30
CA LEU A 103 -4.19 -7.22 -20.97
C LEU A 103 -5.60 -7.48 -21.53
N VAL A 104 -6.64 -7.29 -20.71
CA VAL A 104 -8.03 -7.44 -21.16
C VAL A 104 -8.33 -6.48 -22.31
N GLY A 105 -7.86 -5.24 -22.20
CA GLY A 105 -8.01 -4.24 -23.26
C GLY A 105 -7.33 -4.63 -24.57
N ILE A 106 -6.09 -5.13 -24.53
CA ILE A 106 -5.35 -5.57 -25.71
C ILE A 106 -6.07 -6.75 -26.38
N LEU A 107 -6.50 -7.74 -25.59
CA LEU A 107 -7.14 -8.95 -26.11
C LEU A 107 -8.54 -8.69 -26.68
N ALA A 108 -9.30 -7.77 -26.08
CA ALA A 108 -10.66 -7.45 -26.52
C ALA A 108 -10.73 -6.34 -27.57
N ALA A 109 -9.67 -5.55 -27.78
CA ALA A 109 -9.65 -4.46 -28.76
C ALA A 109 -9.95 -4.90 -30.21
N PRO A 110 -9.47 -6.06 -30.70
CA PRO A 110 -9.80 -6.54 -32.05
C PRO A 110 -11.29 -6.86 -32.26
N ILE A 111 -12.03 -7.10 -31.18
CA ILE A 111 -13.46 -7.43 -31.25
C ILE A 111 -14.25 -6.12 -31.21
N LEU A 112 -14.39 -5.48 -32.38
CA LEU A 112 -15.18 -4.25 -32.56
C LEU A 112 -14.78 -3.09 -31.61
N GLY A 113 -13.53 -3.06 -31.15
CA GLY A 113 -13.06 -2.02 -30.22
C GLY A 113 -13.55 -2.17 -28.78
N LEU A 114 -14.17 -3.29 -28.40
CA LEU A 114 -14.69 -3.52 -27.04
C LEU A 114 -13.61 -3.41 -25.95
N GLY A 115 -12.34 -3.64 -26.30
CA GLY A 115 -11.21 -3.46 -25.39
C GLY A 115 -10.79 -2.02 -25.13
N ILE A 116 -11.21 -1.04 -25.94
CA ILE A 116 -10.76 0.35 -25.85
C ILE A 116 -11.03 0.97 -24.46
N PRO A 117 -12.22 0.82 -23.84
CA PRO A 117 -12.45 1.35 -22.49
C PRO A 117 -11.50 0.78 -21.44
N PHE A 118 -11.15 -0.51 -21.54
CA PHE A 118 -10.21 -1.17 -20.63
C PHE A 118 -8.77 -0.69 -20.83
N LEU A 119 -8.37 -0.44 -22.09
CA LEU A 119 -7.07 0.17 -22.41
C LEU A 119 -6.94 1.57 -21.82
N ILE A 120 -7.95 2.43 -22.01
CA ILE A 120 -7.96 3.79 -21.45
C ILE A 120 -7.84 3.72 -19.92
N LEU A 121 -8.62 2.84 -19.28
CA LEU A 121 -8.56 2.64 -17.83
C LEU A 121 -7.17 2.15 -17.37
N GLY A 122 -6.58 1.20 -18.09
CA GLY A 122 -5.24 0.69 -17.82
C GLY A 122 -4.16 1.76 -17.96
N LEU A 123 -4.23 2.60 -18.99
CA LEU A 123 -3.31 3.73 -19.18
C LEU A 123 -3.45 4.78 -18.07
N PHE A 124 -4.68 5.12 -17.68
CA PHE A 124 -4.91 6.01 -16.55
C PHE A 124 -4.32 5.44 -15.25
N GLN A 125 -4.48 4.14 -15.01
CA GLN A 125 -3.88 3.45 -13.87
C GLN A 125 -2.35 3.42 -13.95
N ALA A 126 -1.76 3.36 -15.14
CA ALA A 126 -0.31 3.43 -15.33
C ALA A 126 0.25 4.80 -14.93
N VAL A 127 -0.41 5.88 -15.34
CA VAL A 127 -0.04 7.24 -14.91
C VAL A 127 -0.14 7.36 -13.39
N GLN A 128 -1.26 6.91 -12.80
CA GLN A 128 -1.44 6.91 -11.35
C GLN A 128 -0.38 6.07 -10.63
N LEU A 129 0.03 4.93 -11.19
CA LEU A 129 1.08 4.08 -10.62
C LEU A 129 2.43 4.81 -10.58
N ILE A 130 2.81 5.51 -11.66
CA ILE A 130 4.07 6.25 -11.72
C ILE A 130 4.10 7.35 -10.65
N VAL A 131 3.04 8.17 -10.61
CA VAL A 131 2.93 9.28 -9.64
C VAL A 131 2.95 8.74 -8.21
N THR A 132 2.11 7.76 -7.89
CA THR A 132 2.02 7.21 -6.53
C THR A 132 3.29 6.49 -6.10
N THR A 133 4.00 5.81 -7.01
CA THR A 133 5.28 5.17 -6.67
C THR A 133 6.33 6.21 -6.30
N GLY A 134 6.41 7.30 -7.05
CA GLY A 134 7.30 8.42 -6.72
C GLY A 134 6.97 9.03 -5.35
N THR A 135 5.70 9.33 -5.10
CA THR A 135 5.28 9.90 -3.81
C THR A 135 5.52 8.94 -2.64
N ARG A 136 5.25 7.63 -2.80
CA ARG A 136 5.53 6.62 -1.76
C ARG A 136 7.02 6.56 -1.44
N GLN A 137 7.88 6.59 -2.44
CA GLN A 137 9.32 6.57 -2.24
C GLN A 137 9.80 7.83 -1.51
N GLN A 138 9.36 9.01 -1.93
CA GLN A 138 9.73 10.27 -1.27
C GLN A 138 9.21 10.33 0.16
N MET A 139 7.96 9.90 0.39
CA MET A 139 7.35 9.89 1.72
C MET A 139 8.05 8.91 2.67
N PHE A 140 8.51 7.77 2.15
CA PHE A 140 9.13 6.74 2.97
C PHE A 140 10.62 6.93 3.19
N TYR A 141 11.38 7.25 2.15
CA TYR A 141 12.83 7.35 2.25
C TYR A 141 13.32 8.79 2.46
N GLY A 142 12.43 9.78 2.35
CA GLY A 142 12.82 11.18 2.33
C GLY A 142 13.50 11.58 1.01
N ASN A 143 14.02 12.81 0.98
CA ASN A 143 14.76 13.33 -0.16
C ASN A 143 16.27 13.03 -0.09
N ASP A 144 16.77 12.54 1.05
CA ASP A 144 18.18 12.19 1.23
C ASP A 144 18.47 10.79 0.66
N ARG A 145 19.32 10.76 -0.37
CA ARG A 145 19.74 9.52 -1.05
C ARG A 145 20.53 8.59 -0.13
N MET A 146 21.27 9.12 0.84
CA MET A 146 22.07 8.33 1.77
C MET A 146 21.19 7.63 2.80
N GLU A 147 20.20 8.34 3.35
CA GLU A 147 19.20 7.76 4.25
C GLU A 147 18.35 6.70 3.54
N ALA A 148 17.94 6.98 2.30
CA ALA A 148 17.22 6.05 1.45
C ALA A 148 17.98 4.73 1.25
N GLN A 149 19.30 4.81 0.99
CA GLN A 149 20.15 3.63 0.83
C GLN A 149 20.28 2.82 2.12
N ARG A 150 20.48 3.49 3.27
CA ARG A 150 20.55 2.83 4.58
C ARG A 150 19.27 2.06 4.91
N LEU A 151 18.11 2.68 4.71
CA LEU A 151 16.81 2.05 4.95
C LEU A 151 16.55 0.87 4.00
N ARG A 152 16.99 0.94 2.73
CA ARG A 152 16.91 -0.18 1.79
C ARG A 152 17.84 -1.33 2.17
N GLN A 153 19.03 -1.04 2.67
CA GLN A 153 19.95 -2.07 3.17
C GLN A 153 19.36 -2.78 4.39
N GLN A 154 18.73 -2.05 5.31
CA GLN A 154 18.03 -2.64 6.47
C GLN A 154 16.87 -3.56 6.05
N GLN A 155 16.21 -3.28 4.93
CA GLN A 155 15.19 -4.17 4.35
C GLN A 155 15.78 -5.46 3.78
N ALA A 156 16.93 -5.38 3.09
CA ALA A 156 17.52 -6.51 2.36
C ALA A 156 18.17 -7.58 3.26
N VAL A 157 18.44 -7.28 4.54
CA VAL A 157 19.09 -8.20 5.49
C VAL A 157 18.14 -9.28 6.02
N ARG A 158 16.85 -9.24 5.68
CA ARG A 158 15.86 -10.23 6.12
C ARG A 158 15.69 -11.32 5.06
N ILE A 159 16.32 -12.48 5.27
CA ILE A 159 16.08 -13.74 4.55
C ILE A 159 15.49 -14.74 5.53
#